data_AF-A0A1C6CTM9-F1
#
_entry.id   AF-A0A1C6CTM9-F1
#
_cell.length_a   1.000
_cell.length_b   1.000
_cell.length_c   1.000
_cell.angle_alpha   90.00
_cell.angle_beta   90.00
_cell.angle_gamma   90.00
#
_symmetry.space_group_name_H-M   'P 1'
#
loop_
_entity.id
_entity.type
_entity.pdbx_description
1 polymer ?
#
loop_
_entity_poly.entity_id
_entity_poly.type
_entity_poly.pdbx_seq_one_letter_code
_entity_poly.pdbx_strand_id
1 'polypeptide(L)'
;MDKNTKITLAELIKRKEQVLEAKKNVKRARVYVKSLGGEIVIKAPTKSLATESAEMEKDGDAHLVYECVAEPDLHSKELQEAYGCTYPEEIVEKIFDDGEISPIAMECMKLAGYIDSVKLVEEVKN
;
A
#
# COMPACT_ATOMS: atom_id res chain seq x y z
N MET A 1 -25.68 0.39 -14.38
CA MET A 1 -26.37 1.59 -13.84
C MET A 1 -25.58 2.06 -12.64
N ASP A 2 -24.55 2.87 -12.87
CA ASP A 2 -23.79 3.50 -11.79
C ASP A 2 -24.65 4.58 -11.15
N LYS A 3 -25.26 4.27 -10.01
CA LYS A 3 -25.96 5.27 -9.20
C LYS A 3 -24.91 6.14 -8.50
N ASN A 4 -24.37 7.10 -9.23
CA ASN A 4 -23.56 8.17 -8.64
C ASN A 4 -24.43 9.01 -7.71
N THR A 5 -24.44 8.64 -6.44
CA THR A 5 -25.24 9.31 -5.41
C THR A 5 -24.48 10.53 -4.94
N LYS A 6 -25.06 11.72 -5.10
CA LYS A 6 -24.48 12.96 -4.56
C LYS A 6 -24.40 12.85 -3.04
N ILE A 7 -23.20 12.94 -2.50
CA ILE A 7 -22.95 12.93 -1.05
C ILE A 7 -23.38 14.30 -0.49
N THR A 8 -24.34 14.31 0.43
CA THR A 8 -24.82 15.53 1.12
C THR A 8 -24.24 15.63 2.53
N LEU A 9 -24.34 16.81 3.16
CA LEU A 9 -23.92 17.03 4.55
C LEU A 9 -24.60 16.05 5.52
N ALA A 10 -25.91 15.86 5.40
CA ALA A 10 -26.68 14.95 6.23
C ALA A 10 -26.19 13.49 6.07
N GLU A 11 -25.86 13.08 4.85
CA GLU A 11 -25.36 11.74 4.56
C GLU A 11 -23.95 11.52 5.13
N LEU A 12 -23.07 12.53 5.09
CA LEU A 12 -21.75 12.45 5.73
C LEU A 12 -21.86 12.34 7.25
N ILE A 13 -22.75 13.10 7.87
CA ILE A 13 -22.98 13.02 9.33
C ILE A 13 -23.50 11.63 9.72
N LYS A 14 -24.45 11.08 8.95
CA LYS A 14 -24.99 9.74 9.18
C LYS A 14 -23.92 8.64 9.05
N ARG A 15 -22.96 8.82 8.14
CA ARG A 15 -21.85 7.87 7.90
C ARG A 15 -20.61 8.14 8.75
N LYS A 16 -20.63 9.13 9.65
CA LYS A 16 -19.46 9.54 10.46
C LYS A 16 -18.77 8.35 11.11
N GLU A 17 -19.52 7.50 11.82
CA GLU A 17 -18.95 6.35 12.53
C GLU A 17 -18.34 5.34 11.57
N GLN A 18 -19.01 5.02 10.46
CA GLN A 18 -18.45 4.12 9.43
C GLN A 18 -17.16 4.67 8.82
N VAL A 19 -17.10 5.97 8.52
CA VAL A 19 -15.90 6.61 7.97
C VAL A 19 -14.75 6.60 8.99
N LEU A 20 -15.04 6.89 10.26
CA LEU A 20 -14.02 6.89 11.31
C LEU A 20 -13.50 5.47 11.59
N GLU A 21 -14.38 4.46 11.62
CA GLU A 21 -13.99 3.08 11.86
C GLU A 21 -13.20 2.49 10.69
N ALA A 22 -13.61 2.78 9.46
CA ALA A 22 -12.85 2.39 8.25
C ALA A 22 -11.44 2.98 8.22
N LYS A 23 -11.22 4.15 8.84
CA LYS A 23 -9.89 4.77 8.95
C LYS A 23 -9.01 4.16 10.05
N LYS A 24 -9.60 3.46 11.04
CA LYS A 24 -8.83 2.76 12.08
C LYS A 24 -8.29 1.42 11.61
N ASN A 25 -9.01 0.75 10.71
CA ASN A 25 -8.64 -0.56 10.23
C ASN A 25 -7.57 -0.46 9.15
N VAL A 26 -6.42 -1.10 9.39
CA VAL A 26 -5.37 -1.24 8.39
C VAL A 26 -5.86 -2.19 7.31
N LYS A 27 -6.05 -1.67 6.09
CA LYS A 27 -6.44 -2.48 4.93
C LYS A 27 -5.31 -3.43 4.57
N ARG A 28 -5.66 -4.64 4.16
CA ARG A 28 -4.73 -5.67 3.68
C ARG A 28 -5.24 -6.27 2.38
N ALA A 29 -4.32 -6.74 1.54
CA ALA A 29 -4.65 -7.48 0.34
C ALA A 29 -3.60 -8.56 0.06
N ARG A 30 -3.99 -9.55 -0.74
CA ARG A 30 -3.07 -10.54 -1.31
C ARG A 30 -2.70 -10.10 -2.72
N VAL A 31 -1.41 -10.14 -3.03
CA VAL A 31 -0.88 -9.86 -4.36
C VAL A 31 -0.06 -11.04 -4.83
N TYR A 32 -0.28 -11.45 -6.08
CA TYR A 32 0.48 -12.53 -6.70
C TYR A 32 1.76 -11.98 -7.29
N VAL A 33 2.90 -12.56 -6.90
CA VAL A 33 4.23 -12.20 -7.39
C VAL A 33 4.73 -13.32 -8.29
N LYS A 34 5.01 -12.97 -9.54
CA LYS A 34 5.28 -13.97 -10.59
C LYS A 34 6.63 -14.64 -10.39
N SER A 35 7.67 -13.90 -9.99
CA SER A 35 9.01 -14.44 -9.70
C SER A 35 8.97 -15.52 -8.63
N LEU A 36 8.18 -15.32 -7.58
CA LEU A 36 7.99 -16.27 -6.47
C LEU A 36 7.04 -17.41 -6.82
N GLY A 37 6.24 -17.27 -7.89
CA GLY A 37 5.16 -18.19 -8.21
C GLY A 37 4.08 -18.27 -7.12
N GLY A 38 3.96 -17.24 -6.29
CA GLY A 38 3.19 -17.27 -5.04
C GLY A 38 2.53 -15.93 -4.69
N GLU A 39 1.75 -15.94 -3.61
CA GLU A 39 1.06 -14.76 -3.09
C GLU A 39 1.77 -14.23 -1.84
N ILE A 40 1.85 -12.90 -1.72
CA ILE A 40 2.24 -12.21 -0.50
C ILE A 40 1.06 -11.39 0.03
N VAL A 41 1.04 -11.11 1.33
CA VAL A 41 0.06 -10.23 1.97
C VAL A 41 0.71 -8.86 2.16
N ILE A 42 0.10 -7.82 1.60
CA ILE A 42 0.48 -6.43 1.81
C ILE A 42 -0.54 -5.69 2.68
N LYS A 43 -0.10 -4.62 3.34
CA LYS A 43 -0.94 -3.73 4.12
C LYS A 43 -0.83 -2.29 3.61
N ALA A 44 -1.88 -1.50 3.82
CA ALA A 44 -1.85 -0.08 3.52
C ALA A 44 -0.78 0.64 4.40
N PRO A 45 0.07 1.50 3.82
CA PRO A 45 1.01 2.29 4.59
C PRO A 45 0.29 3.29 5.49
N THR A 46 0.97 3.71 6.55
CA THR A 46 0.55 4.89 7.31
C THR A 46 0.83 6.15 6.50
N LYS A 47 0.17 7.27 6.85
CA LYS A 47 0.46 8.56 6.22
C LYS A 47 1.93 8.96 6.39
N SER A 48 2.54 8.66 7.54
CA SER A 48 3.95 9.00 7.80
C SER A 48 4.87 8.22 6.87
N LEU A 49 4.68 6.91 6.80
CA LEU A 49 5.47 6.04 5.94
C LEU A 49 5.34 6.42 4.47
N ALA A 50 4.11 6.70 4.00
CA ALA A 50 3.89 7.13 2.62
C ALA A 50 4.59 8.46 2.29
N THR A 51 4.66 9.40 3.23
CA THR A 51 5.40 10.66 3.04
C THR A 51 6.90 10.41 3.04
N GLU A 52 7.41 9.65 4.01
CA GLU A 52 8.84 9.33 4.15
C GLU A 52 9.37 8.63 2.90
N SER A 53 8.70 7.57 2.45
CA SER A 53 9.06 6.86 1.22
C SER A 53 9.03 7.77 -0.02
N ALA A 54 8.11 8.74 -0.09
CA ALA A 54 8.04 9.66 -1.22
C ALA A 54 9.16 10.72 -1.22
N GLU A 55 9.74 11.02 -0.05
CA GLU A 55 10.89 11.93 0.09
C GLU A 55 12.22 11.24 -0.19
N MET A 56 12.26 9.90 -0.19
CA MET A 56 13.43 9.11 -0.54
C MET A 56 13.60 9.05 -2.07
N GLU A 57 14.65 9.70 -2.61
CA GLU A 57 14.82 9.86 -4.06
C GLU A 57 15.02 8.54 -4.85
N LYS A 58 15.61 7.52 -4.25
CA LYS A 58 15.98 6.27 -4.95
C LYS A 58 15.42 5.00 -4.33
N ASP A 59 15.34 4.95 -3.01
CA ASP A 59 15.04 3.70 -2.29
C ASP A 59 13.64 3.70 -1.66
N GLY A 60 12.81 4.70 -2.00
CA GLY A 60 11.49 4.91 -1.42
C GLY A 60 10.54 3.72 -1.61
N ASP A 61 10.49 3.16 -2.82
CA ASP A 61 9.64 2.01 -3.12
C ASP A 61 10.09 0.76 -2.35
N ALA A 62 11.41 0.50 -2.30
CA ALA A 62 11.96 -0.64 -1.57
C ALA A 62 11.68 -0.54 -0.07
N HIS A 63 11.89 0.65 0.52
CA HIS A 63 11.56 0.92 1.91
C HIS A 63 10.05 0.75 2.20
N LEU A 64 9.20 1.25 1.30
CA LEU A 64 7.76 1.08 1.42
C LEU A 64 7.35 -0.40 1.39
N VAL A 65 7.92 -1.19 0.48
CA VAL A 65 7.66 -2.63 0.37
C VAL A 65 8.14 -3.36 1.62
N TYR A 66 9.35 -3.09 2.09
CA TYR A 66 9.91 -3.67 3.32
C TYR A 66 8.94 -3.52 4.51
N GLU A 67 8.41 -2.31 4.69
CA GLU A 67 7.49 -1.99 5.78
C GLU A 67 6.05 -2.49 5.56
N CYS A 68 5.60 -2.57 4.29
CA CYS A 68 4.20 -2.88 3.94
C CYS A 68 3.91 -4.36 3.67
N VAL A 69 4.90 -5.20 3.42
CA VAL A 69 4.69 -6.65 3.34
C VAL A 69 4.44 -7.19 4.76
N ALA A 70 3.26 -7.78 4.95
CA ALA A 70 2.84 -8.38 6.20
C ALA A 70 3.17 -9.88 6.26
N GLU A 71 3.07 -10.58 5.12
CA GLU A 71 3.40 -12.01 5.01
C GLU A 71 4.02 -12.28 3.62
N PRO A 72 5.22 -12.87 3.52
CA PRO A 72 6.12 -13.29 4.61
C PRO A 72 6.68 -12.10 5.41
N ASP A 73 7.11 -12.33 6.65
CA ASP A 73 7.71 -11.26 7.48
C ASP A 73 9.15 -10.95 7.02
N LEU A 74 9.30 -9.85 6.29
CA LEU A 74 10.60 -9.39 5.77
C LEU A 74 11.55 -8.90 6.87
N HIS A 75 11.04 -8.62 8.09
CA HIS A 75 11.85 -8.23 9.24
C HIS A 75 12.45 -9.43 9.97
N SER A 76 12.09 -10.65 9.54
CA SER A 76 12.61 -11.88 10.14
C SER A 76 14.12 -11.97 9.95
N LYS A 77 14.85 -12.02 11.07
CA LYS A 77 16.31 -12.23 11.04
C LYS A 77 16.68 -13.56 10.40
N GLU A 78 15.89 -14.61 10.62
CA GLU A 78 16.12 -15.91 9.99
C GLU A 78 16.07 -15.81 8.47
N LEU A 79 15.11 -15.04 7.93
CA LEU A 79 15.01 -14.79 6.50
C LEU A 79 16.21 -13.97 6.01
N GLN A 80 16.54 -12.88 6.68
CA GLN A 80 17.66 -12.01 6.30
C GLN A 80 19.02 -12.75 6.34
N GLU A 81 19.26 -13.58 7.35
CA GLU A 81 20.46 -14.42 7.46
C GLU A 81 20.49 -15.49 6.35
N ALA A 82 19.37 -16.13 6.05
CA ALA A 82 19.28 -17.13 4.99
C ALA A 82 19.59 -16.55 3.60
N TYR A 83 19.24 -15.29 3.36
CA TYR A 83 19.54 -14.56 2.12
C TYR A 83 20.89 -13.83 2.15
N GLY A 84 21.61 -13.85 3.28
CA GLY A 84 22.92 -13.21 3.43
C GLY A 84 22.87 -11.69 3.34
N CYS A 85 21.79 -11.07 3.84
CA CYS A 85 21.63 -9.61 3.85
C CYS A 85 22.65 -8.96 4.80
N THR A 86 23.33 -7.92 4.31
CA THR A 86 24.20 -7.06 5.12
C THR A 86 23.36 -6.03 5.87
N TYR A 87 22.32 -5.53 5.23
CA TYR A 87 21.33 -4.62 5.80
C TYR A 87 19.92 -5.20 5.66
N PRO A 88 19.02 -4.98 6.62
CA PRO A 88 17.67 -5.54 6.59
C PRO A 88 16.89 -5.23 5.31
N GLU A 89 17.02 -4.01 4.78
CA GLU A 89 16.27 -3.55 3.59
C GLU A 89 16.71 -4.26 2.30
N GLU A 90 17.93 -4.79 2.23
CA GLU A 90 18.42 -5.55 1.07
C GLU A 90 17.54 -6.78 0.79
N ILE A 91 16.81 -7.28 1.78
CA ILE A 91 15.94 -8.45 1.60
C ILE A 91 14.90 -8.22 0.50
N VAL A 92 14.46 -6.98 0.31
CA VAL A 92 13.49 -6.63 -0.74
C VAL A 92 14.09 -6.87 -2.12
N GLU A 93 15.29 -6.34 -2.37
CA GLU A 93 16.02 -6.51 -3.64
C GLU A 93 16.52 -7.95 -3.85
N LYS A 94 16.64 -8.74 -2.78
CA LYS A 94 17.02 -10.16 -2.86
C LYS A 94 15.85 -11.07 -3.21
N ILE A 95 14.63 -10.71 -2.80
CA ILE A 95 13.42 -11.52 -2.99
C ILE A 95 12.67 -11.10 -4.26
N PHE A 96 12.59 -9.80 -4.53
CA PHE A 96 11.79 -9.24 -5.63
C PHE A 96 12.71 -8.64 -6.69
N ASP A 97 12.30 -8.75 -7.96
CA ASP A 97 12.98 -8.07 -9.04
C ASP A 97 12.67 -6.56 -9.01
N ASP A 98 13.57 -5.71 -9.51
CA ASP A 98 13.36 -4.25 -9.62
C ASP A 98 12.02 -3.89 -10.28
N GLY A 99 11.63 -4.67 -11.29
CA GLY A 99 10.37 -4.51 -12.02
C GLY A 99 9.12 -4.93 -11.24
N GLU A 100 9.26 -5.58 -10.09
CA GLU A 100 8.19 -6.03 -9.20
C GLU A 100 8.04 -5.11 -7.97
N ILE A 101 9.13 -4.51 -7.48
CA ILE A 101 9.14 -3.64 -6.30
C ILE A 101 8.18 -2.45 -6.49
N SER A 102 8.31 -1.68 -7.58
CA SER A 102 7.42 -0.52 -7.82
C SER A 102 5.93 -0.92 -7.97
N PRO A 103 5.55 -1.99 -8.71
CA PRO A 103 4.18 -2.50 -8.69
C PRO A 103 3.64 -2.86 -7.30
N ILE A 104 4.43 -3.52 -6.45
CA ILE A 104 4.01 -3.86 -5.09
C ILE A 104 3.80 -2.59 -4.27
N ALA A 105 4.74 -1.64 -4.34
CA ALA A 105 4.63 -0.32 -3.71
C ALA A 105 3.37 0.44 -4.15
N MET A 106 3.06 0.42 -5.45
CA MET A 106 1.83 1.01 -6.00
C MET A 106 0.57 0.37 -5.43
N GLU A 107 0.51 -0.96 -5.31
CA GLU A 107 -0.67 -1.63 -4.75
C GLU A 107 -0.85 -1.31 -3.26
N CYS A 108 0.24 -1.17 -2.49
CA CYS A 108 0.22 -0.64 -1.12
C CYS A 108 -0.40 0.77 -1.07
N MET A 109 0.05 1.69 -1.94
CA MET A 109 -0.45 3.06 -2.02
C MET A 109 -1.93 3.13 -2.45
N LYS A 110 -2.35 2.24 -3.34
CA LYS A 110 -3.75 2.07 -3.76
C LYS A 110 -4.64 1.64 -2.59
N LEU A 111 -4.19 0.71 -1.74
CA LEU A 111 -4.93 0.34 -0.53
C LEU A 111 -5.12 1.55 0.41
N ALA A 112 -4.07 2.35 0.60
CA ALA A 112 -4.14 3.57 1.38
C ALA A 112 -4.99 4.68 0.73
N GLY A 113 -5.35 4.53 -0.55
CA GLY A 113 -6.22 5.44 -1.28
C GLY A 113 -5.49 6.61 -1.91
N TYR A 114 -4.17 6.52 -2.10
CA TYR A 114 -3.39 7.50 -2.85
C TYR A 114 -3.56 7.35 -4.37
N ILE A 115 -3.96 6.16 -4.83
CA ILE A 115 -4.13 5.81 -6.25
C ILE A 115 -5.55 5.29 -6.47
N ASP A 116 -6.17 5.68 -7.60
CA ASP A 116 -7.49 5.21 -8.08
C ASP A 116 -8.67 5.32 -7.09
N SER A 117 -8.54 6.10 -6.02
CA SER A 117 -9.57 6.24 -4.98
C SER A 117 -10.63 7.31 -5.29
N VAL A 118 -10.33 8.21 -6.22
CA VAL A 118 -11.19 9.33 -6.64
C VAL A 118 -11.28 9.34 -8.17
N LYS A 119 -12.50 9.44 -8.69
CA LYS A 119 -12.77 9.52 -10.13
C LYS A 119 -13.54 10.81 -10.44
N LEU A 120 -13.10 11.55 -11.45
CA LEU A 120 -13.85 12.68 -11.99
C LEU A 120 -15.13 12.16 -12.67
N VAL A 121 -16.26 12.76 -12.32
CA VAL A 121 -17.59 12.37 -12.83
C VAL A 121 -18.14 13.44 -13.76
N GLU A 122 -18.12 14.68 -13.31
CA GLU A 122 -18.55 15.85 -14.07
C GLU A 122 -17.81 17.09 -13.54
N GLU A 123 -17.49 18.04 -14.43
CA GLU A 123 -17.08 19.39 -14.04
C GLU A 123 -18.33 20.24 -13.78
N VAL A 124 -18.36 20.92 -12.63
CA VAL A 124 -19.44 21.86 -12.30
C VAL A 124 -18.92 23.28 -12.57
N LYS A 125 -19.60 24.02 -13.45
CA LYS A 125 -19.35 25.45 -13.67
C LYS A 125 -20.14 26.27 -12.65
N ASN A 126 -19.51 27.29 -12.07
CA ASN A 126 -20.13 28.23 -11.14
C ASN A 126 -21.20 29.10 -11.80
#